data_AF-A0A9E6MG27-F1
#
_entry.id   AF-A0A9E6MG27-F1
#
_cell.length_a   1.000
_cell.length_b   1.000
_cell.length_c   1.000
_cell.angle_alpha   90.00
_cell.angle_beta   90.00
_cell.angle_gamma   90.00
#
_symmetry.space_group_name_H-M   'P 1'
#
loop_
_entity.id
_entity.type
_entity.pdbx_description
1 polymer ?
#
loop_
_entity_poly.entity_id
_entity_poly.type
_entity_poly.pdbx_seq_one_letter_code
_entity_poly.pdbx_strand_id
1 'polypeptide(L)' 'MQFDEAEGENEVIAAELQAGYMLADSVIRPAMVKVTRQ' A
#
# COMPACT_ATOMS: atom_id res chain seq x y z
N MET A 1 5.80 26.90 -0.11
CA MET A 1 6.37 26.07 0.98
C MET A 1 5.25 25.74 1.94
N GLN A 2 5.27 24.52 2.48
CA GLN A 2 4.38 23.94 3.49
C GLN A 2 2.92 23.66 3.08
N PHE A 3 2.68 22.41 2.69
CA PHE A 3 1.53 21.66 3.18
C PHE A 3 2.04 20.90 4.40
N ASP A 4 1.74 21.46 5.58
CA ASP A 4 2.05 20.85 6.86
C ASP A 4 1.37 19.50 6.99
N GLU A 5 2.18 18.51 7.38
CA GLU A 5 1.86 17.43 8.30
C GLU A 5 0.36 17.09 8.44
N ALA A 6 -0.11 16.16 7.62
CA ALA A 6 -1.19 15.27 8.03
C ALA A 6 -0.64 14.36 9.14
N GLU A 7 -0.54 14.90 10.35
CA GLU A 7 -0.22 14.18 11.57
C GLU A 7 -1.30 13.11 11.83
N GLY A 8 -1.02 11.86 11.46
CA GLY A 8 -1.78 10.72 11.94
C GLY A 8 -2.37 9.81 10.86
N GLU A 9 -1.67 8.69 10.66
CA GLU A 9 -2.12 7.46 10.01
C GLU A 9 -1.97 7.38 8.48
N ASN A 10 -0.80 7.73 7.97
CA ASN A 10 -0.42 7.24 6.63
C ASN A 10 -0.01 5.76 6.74
N GLU A 11 -0.88 4.86 6.27
CA GLU A 11 -0.53 3.44 6.12
C GLU A 11 0.35 3.28 4.88
N VAL A 12 1.62 2.96 5.11
CA VAL A 12 2.63 2.80 4.06
C VAL A 12 2.98 1.32 3.91
N ILE A 13 3.12 0.85 2.68
CA ILE A 13 3.52 -0.54 2.42
C ILE A 13 4.98 -0.72 2.86
N ALA A 14 5.21 -1.58 3.83
CA ALA A 14 6.53 -1.88 4.37
C ALA A 14 7.19 -3.08 3.71
N ALA A 15 6.40 -4.10 3.32
CA ALA A 15 6.91 -5.28 2.61
C ALA A 15 5.80 -6.02 1.86
N GLU A 16 6.16 -6.68 0.75
CA GLU A 16 5.30 -7.64 0.06
C GLU A 16 5.50 -9.04 0.64
N LEU A 17 4.42 -9.69 1.05
CA LEU A 17 4.41 -11.04 1.60
C LEU A 17 3.98 -12.08 0.57
N GLN A 18 3.16 -11.67 -0.39
CA GLN A 18 2.67 -12.55 -1.43
C GLN A 18 2.35 -11.74 -2.69
N ALA A 19 2.89 -12.18 -3.83
CA ALA A 19 2.65 -11.57 -5.13
C ALA A 19 1.17 -11.50 -5.48
N GLY A 20 0.71 -10.33 -5.93
CA GLY A 20 -0.57 -10.15 -6.59
C GLY A 20 -0.46 -10.36 -8.11
N TYR A 21 -1.59 -10.60 -8.77
CA TYR A 21 -1.66 -10.75 -10.23
C TYR A 21 -2.85 -9.99 -10.79
N MET A 22 -2.59 -9.27 -11.89
CA MET A 22 -3.61 -8.62 -12.71
C MET A 22 -3.55 -9.17 -14.13
N LEU A 23 -4.72 -9.28 -14.76
CA LEU A 23 -4.86 -9.55 -16.19
C LEU A 23 -5.65 -8.41 -16.81
N ALA A 24 -4.96 -7.60 -17.62
CA ALA A 24 -5.47 -6.31 -18.06
C ALA A 24 -5.97 -5.51 -16.84
N ASP A 25 -7.24 -5.12 -16.84
CA ASP A 25 -7.86 -4.32 -15.77
C ASP A 25 -8.53 -5.18 -14.68
N SER A 26 -8.42 -6.50 -14.77
CA SER A 26 -9.04 -7.43 -13.81
C SER A 26 -8.02 -7.95 -12.80
N VAL A 27 -8.33 -7.79 -11.52
CA VAL A 27 -7.52 -8.35 -10.43
C VAL A 27 -7.83 -9.84 -10.31
N ILE A 28 -6.85 -10.69 -10.62
CA ILE A 28 -6.96 -12.15 -10.46
C ILE A 28 -6.69 -12.54 -9.01
N ARG A 29 -5.70 -11.88 -8.38
CA ARG A 29 -5.36 -12.11 -6.98
C ARG A 29 -4.72 -10.86 -6.37
N PRO A 30 -5.19 -10.37 -5.21
CA PRO A 30 -4.56 -9.25 -4.55
C PRO A 30 -3.18 -9.64 -4.00
N ALA A 31 -2.27 -8.66 -3.95
CA ALA A 31 -1.02 -8.79 -3.22
C ALA A 31 -1.30 -8.75 -1.71
N MET A 32 -0.60 -9.58 -0.95
CA MET A 32 -0.62 -9.49 0.51
C MET A 32 0.59 -8.69 0.94
N VAL A 33 0.36 -7.59 1.65
CA VAL A 33 1.41 -6.67 2.08
C VAL A 33 1.35 -6.43 3.58
N LYS A 34 2.51 -6.15 4.17
CA LYS A 34 2.61 -5.62 5.53
C LYS A 34 2.57 -4.10 5.45
N VAL A 35 1.69 -3.48 6.23
CA VAL A 35 1.61 -2.01 6.34
C VAL A 35 2.24 -1.53 7.65
N THR A 36 2.76 -0.31 7.63
CA THR A 36 3.24 0.42 8.82
C THR A 36 2.60 1.79 8.84
N ARG A 37 2.30 2.31 10.04
CA ARG A 37 1.82 3.68 10.21
C ARG A 37 3.01 4.62 10.35
N GLN A 38 2.98 5.73 9.63
CA GLN A 38 3.85 6.89 9.84
C GLN A 38 3.08 8.03 10.51
#